data_AF-A0A0C9UG75-F1
#
_entry.id   AF-A0A0C9UG75-F1
#
_cell.length_a   1.000
_cell.length_b   1.000
_cell.length_c   1.000
_cell.angle_alpha   90.00
_cell.angle_beta   90.00
_cell.angle_gamma   90.00
#
_symmetry.space_group_name_H-M   'P 1'
#
loop_
_entity.id
_entity.type
_entity.pdbx_description
1 polymer ?
#
loop_
_entity_poly.entity_id
_entity_poly.type
_entity_poly.pdbx_seq_one_letter_code
_entity_poly.pdbx_strand_id
1 'polypeptide(L)' 'PALDFGGLCQTVAIKEGGSQIPHIDWLDHPQIYAFVICLGPGWVGGKLVFPQLRRAIPTSPGQVIVFQARQLAHFTGPM' A
#
# COMPACT_ATOMS: atom_id res chain seq x y z
N PRO A 1 -19.65 -3.21 -15.19
CA PRO A 1 -19.50 -1.95 -14.40
C PRO A 1 -18.03 -1.53 -14.31
N ALA A 2 -17.75 -0.25 -14.57
CA ALA A 2 -16.44 0.36 -14.34
C ALA A 2 -16.51 1.22 -13.08
N LEU A 3 -15.43 1.25 -12.29
CA LEU A 3 -15.30 2.21 -11.21
C LEU A 3 -14.83 3.53 -11.82
N ASP A 4 -15.70 4.54 -11.82
CA ASP A 4 -15.35 5.90 -12.20
C ASP A 4 -15.01 6.71 -10.94
N PHE A 5 -13.74 7.04 -10.79
CA PHE A 5 -13.23 7.81 -9.66
C PHE A 5 -13.14 9.32 -9.96
N GLY A 6 -13.66 9.79 -11.11
CA GLY A 6 -13.62 11.21 -11.47
C GLY A 6 -12.21 11.80 -11.53
N GLY A 7 -11.20 10.96 -11.80
CA GLY A 7 -9.78 11.33 -11.82
C GLY A 7 -9.06 11.27 -10.47
N LEU A 8 -9.71 10.88 -9.37
CA LEU A 8 -9.08 10.75 -8.05
C LEU A 8 -8.00 9.66 -8.02
N CYS A 9 -8.28 8.52 -8.63
CA CYS A 9 -7.30 7.46 -8.85
C CYS A 9 -7.57 6.78 -10.19
N GLN A 10 -6.49 6.33 -10.84
CA GLN A 10 -6.56 5.68 -12.15
C GLN A 10 -6.55 4.14 -12.03
N THR A 11 -6.28 3.61 -10.83
CA THR A 11 -6.14 2.17 -10.60
C THR A 11 -6.51 1.83 -9.16
N VAL A 12 -7.15 0.67 -8.96
CA VAL A 12 -7.39 0.06 -7.66
C VAL A 12 -6.88 -1.37 -7.71
N ALA A 13 -6.07 -1.73 -6.71
CA ALA A 13 -5.66 -3.11 -6.46
C ALA A 13 -6.24 -3.56 -5.12
N ILE A 14 -6.82 -4.75 -5.10
CA ILE A 14 -7.34 -5.38 -3.87
C ILE A 14 -6.49 -6.62 -3.62
N LYS A 15 -6.06 -6.81 -2.37
CA LYS A 15 -5.25 -7.94 -1.97
C LYS A 15 -5.74 -8.52 -0.65
N GLU A 16 -5.85 -9.84 -0.60
CA GLU A 16 -5.97 -10.61 0.63
C GLU A 16 -4.59 -11.13 1.03
N GLY A 17 -4.20 -10.94 2.30
CA GLY A 17 -2.83 -11.23 2.78
C GLY A 17 -1.83 -10.12 2.45
N GLY A 18 -0.56 -10.49 2.19
CA GLY A 18 0.55 -9.55 2.03
C GLY A 18 1.47 -9.84 0.83
N SER A 19 2.24 -8.84 0.38
CA SER A 19 3.37 -9.05 -0.56
C SER A 19 4.68 -8.93 0.21
N GLN A 20 5.40 -10.03 0.43
CA GLN A 20 6.62 -10.02 1.25
C GLN A 20 7.88 -9.67 0.46
N ILE A 21 7.74 -9.42 -0.85
CA ILE A 21 8.86 -9.08 -1.73
C ILE A 21 8.99 -7.55 -1.77
N PRO A 22 10.13 -6.97 -1.35
CA PRO A 22 10.40 -5.54 -1.51
C PRO A 22 10.31 -5.12 -2.99
N HIS A 23 9.50 -4.11 -3.27
CA HIS A 23 9.33 -3.58 -4.62
C HIS A 23 9.05 -2.08 -4.61
N ILE A 24 9.16 -1.47 -5.79
CA ILE A 24 8.65 -0.14 -6.09
C ILE A 24 7.58 -0.27 -7.17
N ASP A 25 6.59 0.62 -7.14
CA ASP A 25 5.57 0.67 -8.18
C ASP A 25 6.10 1.51 -9.34
N TRP A 26 6.97 0.89 -10.15
CA TRP A 26 7.71 1.58 -11.21
C TRP A 26 6.81 2.23 -12.27
N LEU A 27 5.59 1.74 -12.45
CA LEU A 27 4.64 2.28 -13.43
C LEU A 27 3.84 3.47 -12.91
N ASP A 28 3.86 3.75 -11.61
CA ASP A 28 3.22 4.94 -11.07
C ASP A 28 3.89 6.20 -11.60
N HIS A 29 3.12 7.28 -11.75
CA HIS A 29 3.71 8.57 -12.09
C HIS A 29 4.60 9.04 -10.92
N PRO A 30 5.81 9.59 -11.17
CA PRO A 30 6.76 9.92 -10.09
C PRO A 30 6.26 10.97 -9.09
N GLN A 31 5.18 11.69 -9.41
CA GLN A 31 4.58 12.73 -8.58
C GLN A 31 3.22 12.36 -7.96
N ILE A 32 2.75 11.11 -8.12
CA ILE A 32 1.51 10.65 -7.45
C ILE A 32 1.81 9.95 -6.13
N TYR A 33 0.75 9.80 -5.33
CA TYR A 33 0.76 9.05 -4.09
C TYR A 33 -0.10 7.79 -4.22
N ALA A 34 0.39 6.69 -3.66
CA ALA A 34 -0.40 5.49 -3.42
C ALA A 34 -1.13 5.63 -2.09
N PHE A 35 -2.39 5.20 -2.06
CA PHE A 35 -3.21 5.13 -0.86
C PHE A 35 -3.45 3.65 -0.52
N VAL A 36 -2.85 3.19 0.57
CA VAL A 36 -3.10 1.86 1.11
C VAL A 36 -4.18 1.98 2.17
N ILE A 37 -5.34 1.40 1.89
CA ILE A 37 -6.49 1.38 2.80
C ILE A 37 -6.57 0.00 3.43
N CYS A 38 -6.37 -0.08 4.74
CA CYS A 38 -6.40 -1.32 5.49
C CYS A 38 -7.85 -1.70 5.82
N LEU A 39 -8.36 -2.74 5.18
CA LEU A 39 -9.75 -3.18 5.30
C LEU A 39 -9.87 -4.55 5.97
N GLY A 40 -11.07 -4.85 6.45
CA GLY A 40 -11.43 -6.16 7.02
C GLY A 40 -11.03 -6.31 8.49
N PRO A 41 -11.87 -6.95 9.33
CA PRO A 41 -11.55 -7.21 10.73
C PRO A 41 -10.61 -8.42 10.90
N GLY A 42 -9.96 -8.51 12.07
CA GLY A 42 -9.49 -9.80 12.63
C GLY A 42 -8.15 -10.34 12.14
N TRP A 43 -7.35 -9.57 11.41
CA TRP A 43 -5.98 -9.98 11.04
C TRP A 43 -4.93 -9.44 12.03
N VAL A 44 -3.85 -10.19 12.16
CA VAL A 44 -2.65 -9.84 12.93
C VAL A 44 -1.50 -9.62 11.94
N GLY A 45 -0.44 -8.94 12.36
CA GLY A 45 0.75 -8.75 11.53
C GLY A 45 0.57 -7.67 10.46
N GLY A 46 1.02 -7.95 9.24
CA GLY A 46 0.72 -7.12 8.06
C GLY A 46 1.41 -5.75 8.00
N LYS A 47 2.45 -5.51 8.80
CA LYS A 47 3.14 -4.21 8.85
C LYS A 47 3.58 -3.77 7.46
N LEU A 48 3.40 -2.50 7.12
CA LEU A 48 3.95 -1.93 5.90
C LEU A 48 5.39 -1.48 6.17
N VAL A 49 6.35 -2.09 5.49
CA VAL A 49 7.77 -1.88 5.73
C VAL A 49 8.37 -1.04 4.61
N PHE A 50 9.14 -0.02 5.00
CA PHE A 50 9.89 0.86 4.09
C PHE A 50 11.39 0.74 4.37
N PRO A 51 12.13 -0.10 3.61
CA PRO A 51 13.55 -0.36 3.86
C PRO A 51 14.43 0.90 3.88
N GLN A 52 14.21 1.81 2.92
CA GLN A 52 15.00 3.05 2.81
C GLN A 52 14.87 3.93 4.07
N LEU A 53 13.70 3.89 4.73
CA LEU A 53 13.45 4.67 5.96
C LEU A 53 13.82 3.90 7.22
N ARG A 54 14.12 2.58 7.12
CA ARG A 54 14.27 1.67 8.26
C ARG A 54 13.07 1.73 9.20
N ARG A 55 11.87 1.81 8.63
CA ARG A 55 10.60 1.87 9.37
C ARG A 55 9.69 0.73 8.97
N ALA A 56 8.98 0.20 9.97
CA ALA A 56 7.87 -0.71 9.80
C ALA A 56 6.65 -0.07 10.46
N ILE A 57 5.65 0.27 9.66
CA ILE A 57 4.42 0.91 10.10
C ILE A 57 3.42 -0.19 10.45
N PRO A 58 2.97 -0.30 11.72
CA PRO A 58 1.84 -1.14 12.07
C PRO A 58 0.63 -0.70 11.26
N THR A 59 -0.04 -1.67 10.67
CA THR A 59 -1.27 -1.49 9.92
C THR A 59 -2.42 -2.00 10.79
N SER A 60 -3.60 -1.41 10.63
CA SER A 60 -4.80 -1.80 11.37
C SER A 60 -6.06 -1.51 10.55
N PRO A 61 -7.17 -2.26 10.75
CA PRO A 61 -8.42 -2.00 10.04
C PRO A 61 -8.88 -0.54 10.20
N GLY A 62 -9.23 0.12 9.09
CA GLY A 62 -9.65 1.52 9.05
C GLY A 62 -8.51 2.53 8.87
N GLN A 63 -7.25 2.09 8.90
CA GLN A 63 -6.09 2.95 8.68
C GLN A 63 -5.88 3.23 7.18
N VAL A 64 -5.49 4.47 6.87
CA VAL A 64 -5.03 4.87 5.53
C VAL A 64 -3.57 5.30 5.63
N ILE A 65 -2.72 4.70 4.78
CA ILE A 65 -1.30 5.05 4.69
C ILE A 65 -1.03 5.59 3.28
N VAL A 66 -0.37 6.74 3.21
CA VAL A 66 -0.12 7.47 1.97
C VAL A 66 1.38 7.65 1.78
N PHE A 67 1.90 7.25 0.62
CA PHE A 67 3.33 7.38 0.29
C PHE A 67 3.55 7.34 -1.22
N GLN A 68 4.74 7.73 -1.68
CA GLN A 68 5.09 7.69 -3.10
C GLN A 68 5.68 6.32 -3.45
N ALA A 69 4.84 5.40 -3.90
CA ALA A 69 5.20 3.99 -4.09
C ALA A 69 6.27 3.75 -5.17
N ARG A 70 6.42 4.67 -6.12
CA ARG A 70 7.54 4.68 -7.08
C ARG A 70 8.89 5.07 -6.46
N GLN A 71 8.88 5.95 -5.45
CA GLN A 71 10.10 6.48 -4.84
C GLN A 71 10.52 5.66 -3.61
N LEU A 72 9.55 5.04 -2.93
CA LEU A 72 9.73 4.33 -1.70
C LEU A 72 9.46 2.84 -1.91
N ALA A 73 10.53 2.05 -1.88
CA ALA A 73 10.46 0.61 -1.84
C ALA A 73 9.67 0.18 -0.60
N HIS A 74 8.77 -0.77 -0.79
CA HIS A 74 7.86 -1.20 0.24
C HIS A 74 7.48 -2.67 0.09
N PHE A 75 7.03 -3.27 1.20
CA PHE A 75 6.46 -4.61 1.25
C PHE A 75 5.65 -4.81 2.52
N THR A 76 4.82 -5.85 2.54
CA THR A 76 4.07 -6.29 3.70
C THR A 76 4.93 -7.26 4.51
N GLY A 77 5.07 -7.02 5.82
CA GLY A 77 5.62 -7.99 6.75
C GLY A 77 4.74 -9.24 6.90
N PRO A 78 5.17 -10.23 7.69
CA PRO A 78 4.35 -11.40 8.01
C PRO A 78 2.98 -10.99 8.58
N MET A 79 1.92 -11.67 8.10
CA MET A 79 0.60 -11.68 8.71
C MET A 79 0.63 -12.58 9.94
#